data_AF-E3HNQ2-F1
#
_entry.id   AF-E3HNQ2-F1
#
_cell.length_a   1.000
_cell.length_b   1.000
_cell.length_c   1.000
_cell.angle_alpha   90.00
_cell.angle_beta   90.00
_cell.angle_gamma   90.00
#
_symmetry.space_group_name_H-M   'P 1'
#
loop_
_entity.id
_entity.type
_entity.pdbx_description
1 polymer ?
#
loop_
_entity_poly.entity_id
_entity_poly.type
_entity_poly.pdbx_seq_one_letter_code
_entity_poly.pdbx_strand_id
1 'polypeptide(L)'
;MNTDLAVRSLLLDRSTGKYIKAVDEHGLADYVNLFSKRTEKSEVVIFDFSKAVSLFHENLSKQLAARDHRDLTVKRGTVFNTWVRLRSLTNDSMLIHTAFQVSRDAEEVLNWIYTRIPDLKEIYHSASDYSSRGAASEKNSAILKLSSEIETFFEVLLCHIHATTKVDIGYFKTEFILSQHCINIRGVIVDILNNELNYRNGEFNRNSMIFQLCMEDMKISPAAILLQIGSCVNVNDLREKILNTAKTEDRDDGYSARREYTVSWPKASNASIDRVKILCKLLQNIDSIIFFLDNLKGQETKLNADTAQQREFESNVDSLILGDNI
;
A
#
# COMPACT_ATOMS: atom_id res chain seq x y z
N MET A 1 2.37 24.13 5.37
CA MET A 1 2.82 22.99 6.19
C MET A 1 3.60 22.07 5.27
N ASN A 2 4.84 21.73 5.62
CA ASN A 2 5.80 21.01 4.76
C ASN A 2 5.24 19.66 4.30
N THR A 3 4.85 19.60 3.03
CA THR A 3 4.38 18.42 2.28
C THR A 3 5.53 17.57 1.70
N ASP A 4 6.79 17.88 2.01
CA ASP A 4 7.98 17.23 1.42
C ASP A 4 8.36 15.89 2.07
N LEU A 5 7.59 15.42 3.05
CA LEU A 5 7.71 14.09 3.64
C LEU A 5 6.49 13.25 3.25
N ALA A 6 6.32 12.99 1.96
CA ALA A 6 5.47 11.90 1.50
C ALA A 6 6.03 10.58 2.07
N VAL A 7 5.59 10.21 3.28
CA VAL A 7 5.74 8.94 4.03
C VAL A 7 6.68 7.91 3.37
N ARG A 8 7.97 8.24 3.31
CA ARG A 8 8.98 7.45 2.56
C ARG A 8 9.68 6.38 3.38
N SER A 9 9.35 6.24 4.66
CA SER A 9 10.24 5.52 5.57
C SER A 9 9.47 4.68 6.57
N LEU A 10 9.16 3.46 6.16
CA LEU A 10 8.51 2.44 6.97
C LEU A 10 9.49 1.34 7.45
N LEU A 11 10.79 1.39 7.13
CA LEU A 11 11.89 0.51 7.60
C LEU A 11 13.17 1.27 7.98
N LEU A 12 14.11 0.55 8.59
CA LEU A 12 15.47 1.00 8.93
C LEU A 12 16.50 0.01 8.33
N ASP A 13 17.52 0.52 7.66
CA ASP A 13 18.69 -0.27 7.22
C ASP A 13 19.55 -0.66 8.42
N ARG A 14 19.82 -1.95 8.59
CA ARG A 14 20.65 -2.47 9.68
C ARG A 14 22.14 -2.14 9.54
N SER A 15 22.61 -1.94 8.31
CA SER A 15 24.03 -1.67 8.01
C SER A 15 24.37 -0.18 8.06
N THR A 16 23.43 0.68 7.65
CA THR A 16 23.65 2.13 7.55
C THR A 16 22.89 2.95 8.60
N GLY A 17 21.93 2.38 9.32
CA GLY A 17 21.10 3.10 10.29
C GLY A 17 20.18 4.16 9.66
N LYS A 18 19.99 4.12 8.34
CA LYS A 18 19.13 5.06 7.60
C LYS A 18 17.73 4.50 7.42
N TYR A 19 16.72 5.37 7.44
CA TYR A 19 15.34 4.95 7.19
C TYR A 19 15.14 4.58 5.71
N ILE A 20 14.69 3.34 5.46
CA ILE A 20 14.34 2.76 4.15
C ILE A 20 12.80 2.67 4.04
N LYS A 21 12.25 2.62 2.81
CA LYS A 21 10.83 2.29 2.56
C LYS A 21 10.40 0.95 3.20
N ALA A 22 9.09 0.75 3.42
CA ALA A 22 8.46 -0.34 4.18
C ALA A 22 8.89 -1.78 3.87
N VAL A 23 9.46 -2.00 2.71
CA VAL A 23 9.92 -3.29 2.23
C VAL A 23 11.07 -2.97 1.30
N ASP A 24 12.18 -3.70 1.40
CA ASP A 24 13.24 -3.71 0.37
C ASP A 24 12.74 -4.46 -0.88
N GLU A 25 11.46 -4.27 -1.22
CA GLU A 25 10.79 -4.78 -2.41
C GLU A 25 10.34 -3.54 -3.17
N HIS A 26 10.81 -3.40 -4.40
CA HIS A 26 10.36 -2.36 -5.29
C HIS A 26 8.84 -2.54 -5.56
N GLY A 27 8.04 -1.58 -5.08
CA GLY A 27 6.58 -1.70 -5.04
C GLY A 27 5.84 -0.79 -6.02
N LEU A 28 4.52 -0.96 -6.13
CA LEU A 28 3.67 -0.09 -6.96
C LEU A 28 3.84 1.39 -6.61
N ALA A 29 3.94 1.71 -5.31
CA ALA A 29 4.21 3.07 -4.84
C ALA A 29 5.48 3.67 -5.46
N ASP A 30 6.55 2.90 -5.68
CA ASP A 30 7.77 3.39 -6.35
C ASP A 30 7.51 3.79 -7.79
N TYR A 31 6.77 2.96 -8.53
CA TYR A 31 6.38 3.29 -9.90
C TYR A 31 5.52 4.57 -9.95
N VAL A 32 4.50 4.66 -9.10
CA VAL A 32 3.56 5.80 -9.09
C VAL A 32 4.28 7.11 -8.82
N ASN A 33 5.27 7.12 -7.93
CA ASN A 33 6.07 8.32 -7.65
C ASN A 33 6.89 8.80 -8.87
N LEU A 34 7.15 7.93 -9.84
CA LEU A 34 7.86 8.27 -11.07
C LEU A 34 6.93 8.73 -12.20
N PHE A 35 5.61 8.56 -12.07
CA PHE A 35 4.66 8.88 -13.15
C PHE A 35 4.62 10.36 -13.51
N SER A 36 5.04 11.22 -12.60
CA SER A 36 5.08 12.65 -12.84
C SER A 36 6.33 13.32 -12.32
N LYS A 37 6.79 14.35 -13.05
CA LYS A 37 7.86 15.25 -12.62
C LYS A 37 7.34 16.68 -12.62
N ARG A 38 7.64 17.41 -11.53
CA ARG A 38 7.42 18.86 -11.48
C ARG A 38 8.56 19.57 -12.18
N THR A 39 8.21 20.47 -13.08
CA THR A 39 9.17 21.38 -13.72
C THR A 39 9.39 22.62 -12.85
N GLU A 40 10.46 23.37 -13.13
CA GLU A 40 10.77 24.64 -12.44
C GLU A 40 9.63 25.67 -12.53
N LYS A 41 8.74 25.53 -13.51
CA LYS A 41 7.57 26.39 -13.71
C LYS A 41 6.31 25.92 -12.99
N SER A 42 6.41 24.97 -12.06
CA SER A 42 5.28 24.36 -11.34
C SER A 42 4.26 23.62 -12.24
N GLU A 43 4.67 23.24 -13.46
CA GLU A 43 3.91 22.40 -14.37
C GLU A 43 4.25 20.92 -14.12
N VAL A 44 3.23 20.07 -14.09
CA VAL A 44 3.36 18.63 -13.89
C VAL A 44 3.45 17.95 -15.25
N VAL A 45 4.58 17.30 -15.51
CA VAL A 45 4.76 16.45 -16.69
C VAL A 45 4.45 15.02 -16.32
N ILE A 46 3.52 14.38 -17.02
CA ILE A 46 3.13 12.98 -16.82
C ILE A 46 3.80 12.11 -17.88
N PHE A 47 4.52 11.08 -17.45
CA PHE A 47 5.13 10.08 -18.32
C PHE A 47 4.11 9.04 -18.79
N ASP A 48 4.35 8.40 -19.94
CA ASP A 48 3.57 7.22 -20.30
C ASP A 48 3.97 6.07 -19.37
N PHE A 49 3.13 5.81 -18.37
CA PHE A 49 3.37 4.79 -17.35
C PHE A 49 2.83 3.40 -17.72
N SER A 50 2.56 3.13 -19.00
CA SER A 50 2.07 1.82 -19.46
C SER A 50 3.01 0.65 -19.16
N LYS A 51 4.32 0.89 -19.14
CA LYS A 51 5.31 -0.10 -18.70
C LYS A 51 5.07 -0.52 -17.25
N ALA A 52 4.87 0.43 -16.34
CA ALA A 52 4.60 0.15 -14.93
C ALA A 52 3.29 -0.64 -14.73
N VAL A 53 2.22 -0.28 -15.46
CA VAL A 53 0.94 -1.02 -15.41
C VAL A 53 1.12 -2.47 -15.88
N SER A 54 1.88 -2.69 -16.96
CA SER A 54 2.14 -4.05 -17.48
C SER A 54 2.91 -4.91 -16.47
N LEU A 55 3.92 -4.33 -15.81
CA LEU A 55 4.70 -5.03 -14.79
C LEU A 55 3.87 -5.38 -13.55
N PHE A 56 3.07 -4.42 -13.08
CA PHE A 56 2.16 -4.67 -11.97
C PHE A 56 1.16 -5.77 -12.32
N HIS A 57 0.65 -5.77 -13.55
CA HIS A 57 -0.23 -6.82 -14.05
C HIS A 57 0.44 -8.20 -14.02
N GLU A 58 1.69 -8.32 -14.46
CA GLU A 58 2.41 -9.60 -14.45
C GLU A 58 2.64 -10.12 -13.03
N ASN A 59 3.04 -9.25 -12.09
CA ASN A 59 3.23 -9.63 -10.70
C ASN A 59 1.92 -10.10 -10.06
N LEU A 60 0.84 -9.33 -10.22
CA LEU A 60 -0.46 -9.68 -9.66
C LEU A 60 -1.02 -10.97 -10.29
N SER A 61 -0.82 -11.19 -11.60
CA SER A 61 -1.22 -12.45 -12.26
C SER A 61 -0.56 -13.68 -11.64
N LYS A 62 0.74 -13.61 -11.30
CA LYS A 62 1.45 -14.70 -10.60
C LYS A 62 0.85 -14.96 -9.22
N GLN A 63 0.52 -13.91 -8.48
CA GLN A 63 -0.07 -14.03 -7.15
C GLN A 63 -1.49 -14.59 -7.17
N LEU A 64 -2.32 -14.14 -8.12
CA LEU A 64 -3.72 -14.61 -8.25
C LEU A 64 -3.80 -16.06 -8.73
N ALA A 65 -2.89 -16.49 -9.61
CA ALA A 65 -2.82 -17.88 -10.06
C ALA A 65 -2.62 -18.86 -8.89
N ALA A 66 -1.90 -18.45 -7.84
CA ALA A 66 -1.71 -19.25 -6.63
C ALA A 66 -2.95 -19.32 -5.71
N ARG A 67 -3.99 -18.50 -5.95
CA ARG A 67 -5.12 -18.28 -5.02
C ARG A 67 -6.50 -18.67 -5.60
N ASP A 68 -6.58 -19.23 -6.81
CA ASP A 68 -7.81 -19.67 -7.53
C ASP A 68 -8.95 -18.63 -7.56
N HIS A 69 -8.62 -17.34 -7.71
CA HIS A 69 -9.58 -16.24 -7.83
C HIS A 69 -10.08 -16.05 -9.26
N ARG A 70 -10.90 -16.98 -9.77
CA ARG A 70 -11.33 -17.00 -11.18
C ARG A 70 -12.12 -15.77 -11.61
N ASP A 71 -13.15 -15.38 -10.88
CA ASP A 71 -14.00 -14.24 -11.25
C ASP A 71 -13.23 -12.92 -11.30
N LEU A 72 -12.37 -12.71 -10.28
CA LEU A 72 -11.49 -11.54 -10.20
C LEU A 72 -10.53 -11.52 -11.40
N THR A 73 -9.94 -12.66 -11.73
CA THR A 73 -9.01 -12.80 -12.87
C THR A 73 -9.69 -12.47 -14.19
N VAL A 74 -10.93 -12.94 -14.41
CA VAL A 74 -11.68 -12.68 -15.64
C VAL A 74 -12.06 -11.20 -15.75
N LYS A 75 -12.65 -10.62 -14.70
CA LYS A 75 -13.08 -9.20 -14.70
C LYS A 75 -11.90 -8.25 -14.89
N ARG A 76 -10.82 -8.45 -14.12
CA ARG A 76 -9.55 -7.73 -14.28
C ARG A 76 -8.96 -7.89 -15.68
N GLY A 77 -8.92 -9.12 -16.19
CA GLY A 77 -8.39 -9.45 -17.50
C GLY A 77 -9.10 -8.71 -18.63
N THR A 78 -10.42 -8.54 -18.54
CA THR A 78 -11.20 -7.76 -19.51
C THR A 78 -10.72 -6.31 -19.59
N VAL A 79 -10.59 -5.63 -18.44
CA VAL A 79 -10.12 -4.24 -18.38
C VAL A 79 -8.70 -4.13 -18.94
N PHE A 80 -7.79 -5.00 -18.50
CA PHE A 80 -6.40 -4.99 -18.94
C PHE A 80 -6.29 -5.25 -20.45
N ASN A 81 -7.04 -6.20 -21.00
CA ASN A 81 -7.02 -6.51 -22.43
C ASN A 81 -7.52 -5.34 -23.29
N THR A 82 -8.59 -4.65 -22.86
CA THR A 82 -9.08 -3.44 -23.53
C THR A 82 -8.04 -2.31 -23.43
N TRP A 83 -7.38 -2.17 -22.27
CA TRP A 83 -6.32 -1.18 -22.07
C TRP A 83 -5.06 -1.47 -22.92
N VAL A 84 -4.67 -2.73 -23.09
CA VAL A 84 -3.57 -3.11 -24.00
C VAL A 84 -3.88 -2.72 -25.44
N ARG A 85 -5.13 -2.86 -25.88
CA ARG A 85 -5.55 -2.40 -27.22
C ARG A 85 -5.39 -0.89 -27.34
N LEU A 86 -5.82 -0.11 -26.34
CA LEU A 86 -5.66 1.34 -26.31
C LEU A 86 -4.22 1.78 -26.55
N ARG A 87 -3.25 1.12 -25.91
CA ARG A 87 -1.81 1.46 -26.02
C ARG A 87 -1.29 1.41 -27.45
N SER A 88 -1.84 0.53 -28.28
CA SER A 88 -1.36 0.26 -29.64
C SER A 88 -2.08 1.09 -30.71
N LEU A 89 -3.09 1.88 -30.34
CA LEU A 89 -3.86 2.68 -31.28
C LEU A 89 -3.16 4.00 -31.61
N THR A 90 -3.17 4.35 -32.89
CA THR A 90 -2.65 5.63 -33.41
C THR A 90 -3.73 6.50 -34.05
N ASN A 91 -4.94 5.95 -34.26
CA ASN A 91 -6.08 6.70 -34.77
C ASN A 91 -6.84 7.37 -33.62
N ASP A 92 -6.94 8.69 -33.63
CA ASP A 92 -7.53 9.48 -32.54
C ASP A 92 -8.97 9.10 -32.21
N SER A 93 -9.81 8.86 -33.23
CA SER A 93 -11.22 8.47 -33.02
C SER A 93 -11.33 7.11 -32.33
N MET A 94 -10.52 6.14 -32.77
CA MET A 94 -10.46 4.83 -32.12
C MET A 94 -9.86 4.92 -30.71
N LEU A 95 -8.85 5.78 -30.51
CA LEU A 95 -8.23 6.01 -29.21
C LEU A 95 -9.25 6.54 -28.21
N ILE A 96 -10.02 7.57 -28.57
CA ILE A 96 -11.09 8.13 -27.73
C ILE A 96 -12.14 7.06 -27.38
N HIS A 97 -12.63 6.32 -28.39
CA HIS A 97 -13.64 5.30 -28.18
C HIS A 97 -13.14 4.18 -27.25
N THR A 98 -11.91 3.69 -27.48
CA THR A 98 -11.33 2.64 -26.65
C THR A 98 -11.00 3.14 -25.25
N ALA A 99 -10.55 4.38 -25.08
CA ALA A 99 -10.31 4.96 -23.76
C ALA A 99 -11.61 5.04 -22.94
N PHE A 100 -12.70 5.51 -23.56
CA PHE A 100 -14.02 5.51 -22.92
C PHE A 100 -14.47 4.09 -22.52
N GLN A 101 -14.20 3.10 -23.39
CA GLN A 101 -14.48 1.70 -23.06
C GLN A 101 -13.66 1.21 -21.86
N VAL A 102 -12.35 1.52 -21.80
CA VAL A 102 -11.51 1.20 -20.64
C VAL A 102 -12.07 1.84 -19.37
N SER A 103 -12.41 3.14 -19.41
CA SER A 103 -12.98 3.85 -18.26
C SER A 103 -14.28 3.23 -17.77
N ARG A 104 -15.19 2.87 -18.69
CA ARG A 104 -16.46 2.22 -18.35
C ARG A 104 -16.25 0.83 -17.75
N ASP A 105 -15.46 -0.01 -18.41
CA ASP A 105 -15.20 -1.38 -17.96
C ASP A 105 -14.45 -1.35 -16.61
N ALA A 106 -13.53 -0.39 -16.42
CA ALA A 106 -12.84 -0.17 -15.16
C ALA A 106 -13.82 0.24 -14.05
N GLU A 107 -14.70 1.21 -14.29
CA GLU A 107 -15.69 1.65 -13.29
C GLU A 107 -16.63 0.52 -12.86
N GLU A 108 -17.05 -0.35 -13.78
CA GLU A 108 -17.82 -1.56 -13.43
C GLU A 108 -17.05 -2.46 -12.46
N VAL A 109 -15.77 -2.72 -12.75
CA VAL A 109 -14.93 -3.59 -11.92
C VAL A 109 -14.59 -2.93 -10.58
N LEU A 110 -14.30 -1.62 -10.54
CA LEU A 110 -14.04 -0.88 -9.30
C LEU A 110 -15.26 -0.93 -8.37
N ASN A 111 -16.46 -0.67 -8.89
CA ASN A 111 -17.70 -0.77 -8.11
C ASN A 111 -17.97 -2.20 -7.65
N TRP A 112 -17.72 -3.20 -8.50
CA TRP A 112 -17.87 -4.60 -8.13
C TRP A 112 -16.92 -5.00 -6.98
N ILE A 113 -15.65 -4.59 -7.04
CA ILE A 113 -14.70 -4.79 -5.92
C ILE A 113 -15.22 -4.07 -4.67
N TYR A 114 -15.65 -2.82 -4.80
CA TYR A 114 -16.17 -2.01 -3.70
C TYR A 114 -17.33 -2.70 -2.96
N THR A 115 -18.26 -3.34 -3.68
CA THR A 115 -19.37 -4.08 -3.05
C THR A 115 -18.95 -5.31 -2.25
N ARG A 116 -17.76 -5.89 -2.52
CA ARG A 116 -17.26 -7.11 -1.86
C ARG A 116 -16.35 -6.81 -0.67
N ILE A 117 -15.71 -5.63 -0.68
CA ILE A 117 -14.77 -5.21 0.37
C ILE A 117 -15.38 -5.30 1.79
N PRO A 118 -16.63 -4.86 2.05
CA PRO A 118 -17.24 -4.98 3.37
C PRO A 118 -17.34 -6.42 3.86
N ASP A 119 -17.80 -7.34 3.01
CA ASP A 119 -17.92 -8.76 3.38
C ASP A 119 -16.55 -9.38 3.68
N LEU A 120 -15.54 -9.05 2.88
CA LEU A 120 -14.17 -9.53 3.09
C LEU A 120 -13.56 -9.00 4.39
N LYS A 121 -13.86 -7.75 4.73
CA LYS A 121 -13.46 -7.14 6.00
C LYS A 121 -14.13 -7.84 7.19
N GLU A 122 -15.42 -8.13 7.11
CA GLU A 122 -16.13 -8.85 8.19
C GLU A 122 -15.63 -10.29 8.33
N ILE A 123 -15.35 -10.98 7.21
CA ILE A 123 -14.70 -12.30 7.23
C ILE A 123 -13.34 -12.21 7.92
N TYR A 124 -12.55 -11.18 7.63
CA TYR A 124 -11.26 -10.98 8.28
C TYR A 124 -11.38 -10.74 9.79
N HIS A 125 -12.33 -9.90 10.23
CA HIS A 125 -12.53 -9.61 11.65
C HIS A 125 -13.07 -10.81 12.45
N SER A 126 -13.87 -11.66 11.80
CA SER A 126 -14.43 -12.88 12.41
C SER A 126 -13.51 -14.10 12.30
N ALA A 127 -12.48 -14.05 11.46
CA ALA A 127 -11.55 -15.16 11.26
C ALA A 127 -10.68 -15.43 12.48
N SER A 128 -10.43 -16.71 12.75
CA SER A 128 -9.60 -17.12 13.89
C SER A 128 -8.10 -17.05 13.58
N ASP A 129 -7.32 -16.63 14.57
CA ASP A 129 -5.85 -16.70 14.52
C ASP A 129 -5.33 -18.14 14.72
N TYR A 130 -6.19 -19.06 15.17
CA TYR A 130 -5.82 -20.45 15.42
C TYR A 130 -5.85 -21.28 14.13
N SER A 131 -4.75 -21.97 13.83
CA SER A 131 -4.77 -23.08 12.89
C SER A 131 -4.86 -24.41 13.63
N SER A 132 -5.81 -25.25 13.22
CA SER A 132 -5.75 -26.68 13.54
C SER A 132 -4.56 -27.32 12.81
N ARG A 133 -3.94 -28.34 13.42
CA ARG A 133 -2.68 -29.00 13.00
C ARG A 133 -2.49 -29.03 11.47
N GLY A 134 -1.65 -28.13 10.94
CA GLY A 134 -1.21 -28.12 9.54
C GLY A 134 -2.04 -27.25 8.58
N ALA A 135 -3.15 -26.66 9.00
CA ALA A 135 -3.93 -25.73 8.18
C ALA A 135 -3.33 -24.31 8.20
N ALA A 136 -3.52 -23.54 7.11
CA ALA A 136 -3.23 -22.11 7.13
C ALA A 136 -4.20 -21.41 8.11
N SER A 137 -3.73 -20.39 8.85
CA SER A 137 -4.61 -19.56 9.68
C SER A 137 -5.71 -18.95 8.82
N GLU A 138 -6.97 -19.07 9.28
CA GLU A 138 -8.14 -18.50 8.60
C GLU A 138 -7.96 -17.00 8.40
N LYS A 139 -7.43 -16.31 9.42
CA LYS A 139 -7.16 -14.87 9.37
C LYS A 139 -6.08 -14.51 8.36
N ASN A 140 -5.05 -15.35 8.21
CA ASN A 140 -4.03 -15.18 7.17
C ASN A 140 -4.60 -15.43 5.76
N SER A 141 -5.49 -16.41 5.59
CA SER A 141 -6.16 -16.61 4.30
C SER A 141 -7.08 -15.44 3.95
N ALA A 142 -7.85 -14.95 4.93
CA ALA A 142 -8.76 -13.83 4.75
C ALA A 142 -8.04 -12.53 4.35
N ILE A 143 -6.92 -12.19 4.99
CA ILE A 143 -6.16 -10.98 4.61
C ILE A 143 -5.54 -11.10 3.22
N LEU A 144 -5.07 -12.28 2.81
CA LEU A 144 -4.51 -12.49 1.48
C LEU A 144 -5.61 -12.34 0.41
N LYS A 145 -6.81 -12.85 0.67
CA LYS A 145 -7.95 -12.66 -0.23
C LYS A 145 -8.34 -11.19 -0.35
N LEU A 146 -8.39 -10.47 0.77
CA LEU A 146 -8.64 -9.03 0.77
C LEU A 146 -7.53 -8.26 0.04
N SER A 147 -6.25 -8.62 0.26
CA SER A 147 -5.12 -7.98 -0.40
C SER A 147 -5.24 -8.10 -1.92
N SER A 148 -5.58 -9.28 -2.42
CA SER A 148 -5.75 -9.53 -3.86
C SER A 148 -6.83 -8.65 -4.51
N GLU A 149 -7.93 -8.42 -3.80
CA GLU A 149 -9.03 -7.57 -4.28
C GLU A 149 -8.59 -6.09 -4.31
N ILE A 150 -7.87 -5.63 -3.28
CA ILE A 150 -7.33 -4.26 -3.20
C ILE A 150 -6.21 -4.03 -4.24
N GLU A 151 -5.32 -5.01 -4.44
CA GLU A 151 -4.28 -4.93 -5.47
C GLU A 151 -4.89 -4.91 -6.88
N THR A 152 -5.95 -5.69 -7.11
CA THR A 152 -6.71 -5.63 -8.37
C THR A 152 -7.38 -4.27 -8.55
N PHE A 153 -7.93 -3.69 -7.48
CA PHE A 153 -8.46 -2.33 -7.51
C PHE A 153 -7.38 -1.33 -7.94
N PHE A 154 -6.15 -1.42 -7.42
CA PHE A 154 -5.06 -0.55 -7.85
C PHE A 154 -4.75 -0.67 -9.34
N GLU A 155 -4.68 -1.89 -9.88
CA GLU A 155 -4.39 -2.08 -11.31
C GLU A 155 -5.49 -1.48 -12.20
N VAL A 156 -6.75 -1.81 -11.90
CA VAL A 156 -7.91 -1.36 -12.67
C VAL A 156 -7.99 0.17 -12.64
N LEU A 157 -7.74 0.76 -11.48
CA LEU A 157 -7.69 2.21 -11.31
C LEU A 157 -6.55 2.84 -12.13
N LEU A 158 -5.36 2.26 -12.15
CA LEU A 158 -4.24 2.77 -12.94
C LEU A 158 -4.51 2.66 -14.45
N CYS A 159 -5.14 1.57 -14.92
CA CYS A 159 -5.61 1.45 -16.30
C CYS A 159 -6.60 2.57 -16.66
N HIS A 160 -7.55 2.86 -15.76
CA HIS A 160 -8.51 3.96 -15.92
C HIS A 160 -7.78 5.29 -16.00
N ILE A 161 -6.92 5.60 -15.03
CA ILE A 161 -6.20 6.88 -14.97
C ILE A 161 -5.36 7.06 -16.25
N HIS A 162 -4.65 6.03 -16.70
CA HIS A 162 -3.85 6.08 -17.92
C HIS A 162 -4.69 6.36 -19.16
N ALA A 163 -5.81 5.65 -19.31
CA ALA A 163 -6.72 5.83 -20.44
C ALA A 163 -7.28 7.26 -20.50
N THR A 164 -7.71 7.79 -19.35
CA THR A 164 -8.19 9.17 -19.25
C THR A 164 -7.09 10.17 -19.54
N THR A 165 -5.88 9.97 -19.02
CA THR A 165 -4.76 10.88 -19.23
C THR A 165 -4.39 10.98 -20.72
N LYS A 166 -4.53 9.89 -21.49
CA LYS A 166 -4.27 9.90 -22.94
C LYS A 166 -5.26 10.70 -23.78
N VAL A 167 -6.49 10.90 -23.29
CA VAL A 167 -7.57 11.55 -24.05
C VAL A 167 -7.90 12.93 -23.51
N ASP A 168 -8.07 13.04 -22.20
CA ASP A 168 -8.48 14.26 -21.52
C ASP A 168 -7.84 14.34 -20.14
N ILE A 169 -6.61 14.86 -20.10
CA ILE A 169 -5.91 15.16 -18.85
C ILE A 169 -6.63 16.23 -18.02
N GLY A 170 -7.42 17.10 -18.67
CA GLY A 170 -8.15 18.18 -18.03
C GLY A 170 -9.27 17.69 -17.10
N TYR A 171 -9.80 16.49 -17.39
CA TYR A 171 -10.79 15.79 -16.55
C TYR A 171 -10.40 15.75 -15.07
N PHE A 172 -9.11 15.52 -14.77
CA PHE A 172 -8.62 15.35 -13.40
C PHE A 172 -8.78 16.59 -12.54
N LYS A 173 -8.85 17.79 -13.12
CA LYS A 173 -9.10 19.03 -12.37
C LYS A 173 -10.45 19.05 -11.66
N THR A 174 -11.43 18.31 -12.19
CA THR A 174 -12.80 18.22 -11.67
C THR A 174 -13.17 16.83 -11.17
N GLU A 175 -12.22 15.89 -11.23
CA GLU A 175 -12.42 14.48 -10.88
C GLU A 175 -12.69 14.35 -9.37
N PHE A 176 -13.75 13.62 -9.00
CA PHE A 176 -14.11 13.36 -7.61
C PHE A 176 -14.33 11.87 -7.30
N ILE A 177 -14.83 11.11 -8.26
CA ILE A 177 -15.27 9.71 -8.11
C ILE A 177 -14.10 8.77 -7.79
N LEU A 178 -13.06 8.74 -8.62
CA LEU A 178 -11.84 7.95 -8.43
C LEU A 178 -11.13 8.31 -7.13
N SER A 179 -11.07 9.60 -6.81
CA SER A 179 -10.52 10.07 -5.55
C SER A 179 -11.32 9.55 -4.35
N GLN A 180 -12.66 9.57 -4.43
CA GLN A 180 -13.52 9.05 -3.37
C GLN A 180 -13.39 7.53 -3.22
N HIS A 181 -13.30 6.79 -4.33
CA HIS A 181 -13.01 5.35 -4.31
C HIS A 181 -11.71 5.05 -3.56
N CYS A 182 -10.65 5.81 -3.83
CA CYS A 182 -9.38 5.66 -3.12
C CYS A 182 -9.51 5.93 -1.62
N ILE A 183 -10.17 7.03 -1.24
CA ILE A 183 -10.37 7.40 0.17
C ILE A 183 -11.14 6.30 0.91
N ASN A 184 -12.17 5.73 0.27
CA ASN A 184 -12.98 4.67 0.87
C ASN A 184 -12.17 3.40 1.11
N ILE A 185 -11.41 2.94 0.09
CA ILE A 185 -10.56 1.75 0.22
C ILE A 185 -9.46 1.99 1.27
N ARG A 186 -8.87 3.19 1.30
CA ARG A 186 -7.90 3.59 2.32
C ARG A 186 -8.49 3.47 3.72
N GLY A 187 -9.71 3.97 3.91
CA GLY A 187 -10.44 3.87 5.18
C GLY A 187 -10.61 2.43 5.65
N VAL A 188 -10.91 1.50 4.73
CA VAL A 188 -11.01 0.07 5.07
C VAL A 188 -9.65 -0.50 5.51
N ILE A 189 -8.57 -0.19 4.80
CA ILE A 189 -7.23 -0.70 5.16
C ILE A 189 -6.81 -0.16 6.54
N VAL A 190 -7.05 1.13 6.80
CA VAL A 190 -6.76 1.76 8.10
C VAL A 190 -7.56 1.11 9.23
N ASP A 191 -8.85 0.82 9.02
CA ASP A 191 -9.67 0.19 10.04
C ASP A 191 -9.18 -1.22 10.41
N ILE A 192 -8.78 -1.99 9.39
CA ILE A 192 -8.19 -3.31 9.59
C ILE A 192 -6.85 -3.22 10.32
N LEU A 193 -6.01 -2.25 9.96
CA LEU A 193 -4.74 -2.00 10.65
C LEU A 193 -4.97 -1.60 12.12
N ASN A 194 -5.95 -0.74 12.40
CA ASN A 194 -6.32 -0.37 13.76
C ASN A 194 -6.75 -1.59 14.59
N ASN A 195 -7.46 -2.54 13.96
CA ASN A 195 -7.83 -3.80 14.60
C ASN A 195 -6.61 -4.66 14.96
N GLU A 196 -5.66 -4.87 14.03
CA GLU A 196 -4.43 -5.63 14.31
C GLU A 196 -3.54 -4.96 15.37
N LEU A 197 -3.51 -3.63 15.38
CA LEU A 197 -2.77 -2.86 16.37
C LEU A 197 -3.51 -2.73 17.71
N ASN A 198 -4.75 -3.22 17.83
CA ASN A 198 -5.60 -2.97 19.00
C ASN A 198 -5.68 -1.48 19.38
N TYR A 199 -5.80 -0.61 18.37
CA TYR A 199 -5.92 0.84 18.52
C TYR A 199 -7.40 1.25 18.47
N ARG A 200 -7.91 1.81 19.57
CA ARG A 200 -9.31 2.27 19.70
C ARG A 200 -9.38 3.54 20.53
N ASN A 201 -10.28 4.45 20.14
CA ASN A 201 -10.54 5.70 20.88
C ASN A 201 -9.27 6.53 21.18
N GLY A 202 -8.29 6.54 20.26
CA GLY A 202 -7.04 7.29 20.45
C GLY A 202 -5.98 6.57 21.28
N GLU A 203 -6.21 5.35 21.73
CA GLU A 203 -5.30 4.62 22.62
C GLU A 203 -4.99 3.19 22.15
N PHE A 204 -3.80 2.72 22.50
CA PHE A 204 -3.37 1.34 22.29
C PHE A 204 -3.65 0.48 23.53
N ASN A 205 -4.31 -0.66 23.32
CA ASN A 205 -4.47 -1.67 24.36
C ASN A 205 -3.09 -2.21 24.81
N ARG A 206 -2.94 -2.59 26.08
CA ARG A 206 -1.72 -3.12 26.69
C ARG A 206 -1.06 -4.27 25.91
N ASN A 207 -1.84 -5.08 25.19
CA ASN A 207 -1.33 -6.20 24.39
C ASN A 207 -1.05 -5.83 22.93
N SER A 208 -1.06 -4.54 22.58
CA SER A 208 -0.78 -4.08 21.23
C SER A 208 0.65 -4.41 20.80
N MET A 209 0.79 -4.88 19.56
CA MET A 209 2.10 -5.12 18.97
C MET A 209 2.92 -3.84 18.79
N ILE A 210 2.30 -2.65 18.78
CA ILE A 210 3.02 -1.39 18.60
C ILE A 210 4.09 -1.22 19.68
N PHE A 211 3.85 -1.74 20.88
CA PHE A 211 4.80 -1.72 21.98
C PHE A 211 6.05 -2.55 21.66
N GLN A 212 5.88 -3.74 21.07
CA GLN A 212 7.02 -4.52 20.57
C GLN A 212 7.76 -3.77 19.46
N LEU A 213 7.04 -3.20 18.49
CA LEU A 213 7.64 -2.44 17.38
C LEU A 213 8.41 -1.20 17.85
N CYS A 214 8.03 -0.62 18.99
CA CYS A 214 8.76 0.50 19.60
C CYS A 214 10.04 0.06 20.31
N MET A 215 10.05 -1.12 20.93
CA MET A 215 11.17 -1.62 21.74
C MET A 215 12.17 -2.46 20.94
N GLU A 216 11.70 -3.18 19.93
CA GLU A 216 12.47 -4.12 19.13
C GLU A 216 12.57 -3.63 17.68
N ASP A 217 13.74 -3.81 17.07
CA ASP A 217 13.92 -3.58 15.63
C ASP A 217 13.33 -4.77 14.85
N MET A 218 12.04 -4.64 14.53
CA MET A 218 11.27 -5.65 13.79
C MET A 218 11.23 -5.39 12.29
N LYS A 219 12.09 -4.48 11.79
CA LYS A 219 12.00 -3.99 10.40
C LYS A 219 10.57 -3.53 10.10
N ILE A 220 10.02 -2.66 10.94
CA ILE A 220 8.78 -1.91 10.70
C ILE A 220 8.93 -0.61 11.50
N SER A 221 8.73 0.55 10.88
CA SER A 221 8.81 1.85 11.54
C SER A 221 7.53 2.14 12.33
N PRO A 222 7.57 2.13 13.67
CA PRO A 222 6.39 2.45 14.48
C PRO A 222 5.92 3.89 14.24
N ALA A 223 6.84 4.83 13.98
CA ALA A 223 6.50 6.24 13.71
C ALA A 223 5.64 6.41 12.46
N ALA A 224 5.96 5.68 11.39
CA ALA A 224 5.20 5.77 10.16
C ALA A 224 3.84 5.07 10.26
N ILE A 225 3.74 3.96 11.01
CA ILE A 225 2.43 3.36 11.34
C ILE A 225 1.54 4.35 12.08
N LEU A 226 2.08 5.00 13.12
CA LEU A 226 1.35 5.98 13.92
C LEU A 226 0.83 7.12 13.06
N LEU A 227 1.63 7.60 12.11
CA LEU A 227 1.22 8.62 11.14
C LEU A 227 0.11 8.11 10.22
N GLN A 228 0.23 6.89 9.67
CA GLN A 228 -0.73 6.32 8.73
C GLN A 228 -2.12 6.13 9.34
N ILE A 229 -2.20 5.71 10.61
CA ILE A 229 -3.45 5.57 11.34
C ILE A 229 -3.96 6.90 11.93
N GLY A 230 -3.21 8.00 11.77
CA GLY A 230 -3.58 9.31 12.32
C GLY A 230 -3.53 9.38 13.84
N SER A 231 -2.63 8.62 14.47
CA SER A 231 -2.44 8.67 15.93
C SER A 231 -1.73 9.94 16.36
N CYS A 232 -2.19 10.55 17.46
CA CYS A 232 -1.51 11.67 18.11
C CYS A 232 -0.39 11.21 19.06
N VAL A 233 -0.29 9.90 19.32
CA VAL A 233 0.71 9.32 20.22
C VAL A 233 2.04 9.20 19.50
N ASN A 234 3.13 9.59 20.15
CA ASN A 234 4.47 9.46 19.57
C ASN A 234 5.18 8.17 20.06
N VAL A 235 6.24 7.76 19.35
CA VAL A 235 7.01 6.54 19.68
C VAL A 235 7.70 6.63 21.05
N ASN A 236 8.18 7.81 21.43
CA ASN A 236 8.87 8.00 22.70
C ASN A 236 7.89 7.86 23.88
N ASP A 237 6.67 8.39 23.77
CA ASP A 237 5.62 8.23 24.78
C ASP A 237 5.30 6.74 25.00
N LEU A 238 5.24 5.95 23.92
CA LEU A 238 5.01 4.51 24.01
C LEU A 238 6.19 3.78 24.68
N ARG A 239 7.43 4.19 24.38
CA ARG A 239 8.64 3.65 25.03
C ARG A 239 8.68 4.00 26.52
N GLU A 240 8.45 5.26 26.86
CA GLU A 240 8.40 5.71 28.25
C GLU A 240 7.30 4.98 29.02
N LYS A 241 6.13 4.77 28.41
CA LYS A 241 5.05 3.98 29.01
C LYS A 241 5.49 2.56 29.37
N ILE A 242 6.33 1.93 28.56
CA ILE A 242 6.91 0.60 28.84
C ILE A 242 7.97 0.70 29.94
N LEU A 243 8.92 1.64 29.82
CA LEU A 243 10.01 1.80 30.78
C LEU A 243 9.50 2.15 32.19
N ASN A 244 8.40 2.90 32.29
CA ASN A 244 7.75 3.24 33.55
C ASN A 244 7.04 2.05 34.22
N THR A 245 6.89 0.91 33.53
CA THR A 245 6.39 -0.34 34.14
C THR A 245 7.49 -1.20 34.76
N ALA A 246 8.74 -0.72 34.76
CA ALA A 246 9.86 -1.43 35.33
C ALA A 246 9.63 -1.78 36.80
N LYS A 247 10.04 -2.99 37.19
CA LYS A 247 9.94 -3.48 38.57
C LYS A 247 11.29 -3.99 39.03
N THR A 248 11.53 -3.84 40.33
CA THR A 248 12.64 -4.52 40.99
C THR A 248 12.11 -5.77 41.65
N GLU A 249 12.62 -6.92 41.25
CA GLU A 249 12.21 -8.22 41.76
C GLU A 249 13.43 -8.90 42.40
N ASP A 250 13.25 -9.47 43.58
CA ASP A 250 14.27 -10.32 44.19
C ASP A 250 14.16 -11.71 43.53
N ARG A 251 15.23 -12.11 42.82
CA ARG A 251 15.33 -13.44 42.24
C ARG A 251 16.33 -14.26 43.04
N ASP A 252 15.82 -15.33 43.64
CA ASP A 252 16.62 -16.35 44.29
C ASP A 252 16.67 -17.58 43.39
N ASP A 253 17.86 -17.92 42.89
CA ASP A 253 18.11 -19.12 42.09
C ASP A 253 18.65 -20.29 42.94
N GLY A 254 18.58 -20.19 44.26
CA GLY A 254 19.02 -21.21 45.22
C GLY A 254 20.51 -21.17 45.54
N TYR A 255 21.30 -20.34 44.84
CA TYR A 255 22.73 -20.14 45.08
C TYR A 255 23.07 -18.70 45.47
N SER A 256 22.33 -17.71 44.97
CA SER A 256 22.49 -16.31 45.38
C SER A 256 21.20 -15.52 45.21
N ALA A 257 20.81 -14.76 46.24
CA ALA A 257 19.76 -13.77 46.11
C ALA A 257 20.30 -12.55 45.36
N ARG A 258 19.68 -12.22 44.22
CA ARG A 258 20.00 -11.03 43.42
C ARG A 258 18.76 -10.17 43.21
N ARG A 259 18.96 -8.86 43.16
CA ARG A 259 17.93 -7.92 42.71
C ARG A 259 18.02 -7.77 41.20
N GLU A 260 16.91 -8.05 40.51
CA GLU A 260 16.79 -7.83 39.08
C GLU A 260 15.90 -6.60 38.83
N TYR A 261 16.30 -5.77 37.87
CA TYR A 261 15.48 -4.68 37.35
C TYR A 261 14.90 -5.12 36.01
N THR A 262 13.61 -5.45 35.99
CA THR A 262 12.95 -6.09 34.85
C THR A 262 11.95 -5.14 34.19
N VAL A 263 11.88 -5.22 32.86
CA VAL A 263 10.90 -4.55 32.02
C VAL A 263 10.28 -5.60 31.10
N SER A 264 8.97 -5.56 30.93
CA SER A 264 8.24 -6.52 30.09
C SER A 264 7.34 -5.79 29.10
N TRP A 265 7.30 -6.25 27.86
CA TRP A 265 6.37 -5.77 26.83
C TRP A 265 5.74 -6.94 26.05
N PRO A 266 4.60 -6.74 25.38
CA PRO A 266 3.94 -7.79 24.60
C PRO A 266 4.82 -8.30 23.45
N LYS A 267 4.69 -9.59 23.13
CA LYS A 267 5.30 -10.21 21.96
C LYS A 267 4.22 -10.64 20.97
N ALA A 268 4.22 -10.06 19.79
CA ALA A 268 3.36 -10.40 18.67
C ALA A 268 3.79 -11.71 18.00
N SER A 269 2.84 -12.39 17.36
CA SER A 269 3.12 -13.54 16.52
C SER A 269 3.70 -13.10 15.17
N ASN A 270 4.58 -13.91 14.58
CA ASN A 270 5.11 -13.65 13.23
C ASN A 270 4.00 -13.47 12.20
N ALA A 271 2.93 -14.28 12.30
CA ALA A 271 1.76 -14.16 11.44
C ALA A 271 1.13 -12.76 11.51
N SER A 272 0.90 -12.22 12.71
CA SER A 272 0.30 -10.88 12.87
C SER A 272 1.22 -9.78 12.34
N ILE A 273 2.54 -9.92 12.53
CA ILE A 273 3.54 -9.00 11.94
C ILE A 273 3.46 -9.03 10.41
N ASP A 274 3.37 -10.20 9.80
CA ASP A 274 3.28 -10.34 8.33
C ASP A 274 1.99 -9.72 7.78
N ARG A 275 0.86 -9.84 8.51
CA ARG A 275 -0.38 -9.14 8.14
C ARG A 275 -0.25 -7.62 8.19
N VAL A 276 0.40 -7.10 9.23
CA VAL A 276 0.67 -5.65 9.32
C VAL A 276 1.56 -5.19 8.17
N LYS A 277 2.57 -5.96 7.76
CA LYS A 277 3.38 -5.63 6.58
C LYS A 277 2.53 -5.55 5.30
N ILE A 278 1.62 -6.51 5.08
CA ILE A 278 0.69 -6.48 3.95
C ILE A 278 -0.15 -5.19 3.99
N LEU A 279 -0.76 -4.88 5.12
CA LEU A 279 -1.59 -3.68 5.29
C LEU A 279 -0.81 -2.39 5.06
N CYS A 280 0.40 -2.28 5.60
CA CYS A 280 1.29 -1.15 5.39
C CYS A 280 1.65 -0.98 3.90
N LYS A 281 1.94 -2.07 3.19
CA LYS A 281 2.22 -2.04 1.74
C LYS A 281 1.01 -1.55 0.94
N LEU A 282 -0.19 -2.02 1.26
CA LEU A 282 -1.42 -1.55 0.63
C LEU A 282 -1.68 -0.06 0.91
N LEU A 283 -1.45 0.40 2.15
CA LEU A 283 -1.56 1.83 2.50
C LEU A 283 -0.58 2.70 1.73
N GLN A 284 0.68 2.27 1.61
CA GLN A 284 1.65 3.00 0.81
C GLN A 284 1.23 3.12 -0.66
N ASN A 285 0.76 2.02 -1.25
CA ASN A 285 0.30 2.01 -2.64
C ASN A 285 -0.87 2.98 -2.84
N ILE A 286 -1.89 2.93 -1.98
CA ILE A 286 -3.06 3.80 -2.12
C ILE A 286 -2.74 5.26 -1.82
N ASP A 287 -1.91 5.54 -0.82
CA ASP A 287 -1.47 6.90 -0.49
C ASP A 287 -0.67 7.52 -1.66
N SER A 288 0.17 6.72 -2.33
CA SER A 288 0.87 7.15 -3.54
C SER A 288 -0.08 7.45 -4.70
N ILE A 289 -1.14 6.65 -4.89
CA ILE A 289 -2.14 6.90 -5.93
C ILE A 289 -2.97 8.16 -5.60
N ILE A 290 -3.41 8.33 -4.36
CA ILE A 290 -4.13 9.53 -3.90
C ILE A 290 -3.27 10.77 -4.13
N PHE A 291 -2.01 10.74 -3.70
CA PHE A 291 -1.07 11.85 -3.90
C PHE A 291 -0.87 12.16 -5.40
N PHE A 292 -0.80 11.13 -6.24
CA PHE A 292 -0.72 11.31 -7.69
C PHE A 292 -1.98 12.01 -8.22
N LEU A 293 -3.19 11.54 -7.88
CA LEU A 293 -4.45 12.17 -8.28
C LEU A 293 -4.56 13.62 -7.80
N ASP A 294 -4.14 13.92 -6.56
CA ASP A 294 -4.14 15.28 -6.02
C ASP A 294 -3.18 16.20 -6.78
N ASN A 295 -2.01 15.69 -7.21
CA ASN A 295 -1.11 16.45 -8.07
C ASN A 295 -1.73 16.79 -9.43
N LEU A 296 -2.57 15.90 -9.98
CA LEU A 296 -3.28 16.15 -11.24
C LEU A 296 -4.37 17.22 -11.11
N LYS A 297 -4.94 17.39 -9.91
CA LYS A 297 -5.97 18.39 -9.63
C LYS A 297 -5.44 19.81 -9.53
N GLY A 298 -4.28 19.97 -8.88
CA GLY A 298 -3.82 21.26 -8.38
C GLY A 298 -3.01 22.12 -9.37
N GLN A 299 -2.63 21.60 -10.54
CA GLN A 299 -1.58 22.22 -11.38
C GLN A 299 -1.89 22.14 -12.89
N GLU A 300 -1.16 22.90 -13.69
CA GLU A 300 -1.12 22.68 -15.14
C GLU A 300 -0.38 21.38 -15.43
N THR A 301 -1.05 20.48 -16.13
CA THR A 301 -0.61 19.11 -16.40
C THR A 301 -0.45 18.89 -17.90
N LYS A 302 0.68 18.33 -18.32
CA LYS A 302 0.89 17.90 -19.71
C LYS A 302 1.49 16.51 -19.80
N LEU A 303 1.25 15.84 -20.91
CA LEU A 303 1.93 14.60 -21.25
C LEU A 303 3.38 14.87 -21.65
N ASN A 304 4.27 13.96 -21.26
CA ASN A 304 5.67 14.01 -21.67
C ASN A 304 5.77 13.77 -23.18
N ALA A 305 6.35 14.75 -23.89
CA ALA A 305 6.65 14.64 -25.32
C ALA A 305 8.14 14.30 -25.58
N ASP A 306 8.99 14.31 -24.54
CA ASP A 306 10.42 14.06 -24.68
C ASP A 306 10.75 12.57 -24.60
N THR A 307 11.17 12.01 -25.74
CA THR A 307 11.55 10.59 -25.86
C THR A 307 12.78 10.20 -25.03
N ALA A 308 13.71 11.12 -24.76
CA ALA A 308 14.88 10.82 -23.92
C ALA A 308 14.47 10.69 -22.45
N GLN A 309 13.64 11.62 -21.96
CA GLN A 309 13.11 11.56 -20.60
C GLN A 309 12.18 10.35 -20.42
N GLN A 310 11.42 9.97 -21.45
CA GLN A 310 10.59 8.76 -21.43
C GLN A 310 11.45 7.48 -21.29
N ARG A 311 12.57 7.39 -22.02
CA ARG A 311 13.49 6.25 -21.90
C ARG A 311 14.18 6.20 -20.53
N GLU A 312 14.54 7.34 -19.97
CA GLU A 312 15.08 7.42 -18.62
C GLU A 312 14.07 6.93 -17.59
N PHE A 313 12.80 7.36 -17.70
CA PHE A 313 11.70 6.84 -16.90
C PHE A 313 11.56 5.32 -17.03
N GLU A 314 11.52 4.78 -18.25
CA GLU A 314 11.41 3.34 -18.49
C GLU A 314 12.61 2.56 -17.91
N SER A 315 13.82 3.09 -18.05
CA SER A 315 15.03 2.51 -17.45
C SER A 315 15.00 2.53 -15.91
N ASN A 316 14.42 3.57 -15.31
CA ASN A 316 14.22 3.65 -13.86
C ASN A 316 13.15 2.65 -13.41
N VAL A 317 12.10 2.44 -14.20
CA VAL A 317 11.10 1.41 -13.94
C VAL A 317 11.73 0.02 -14.04
N ASP A 318 12.60 -0.23 -15.04
CA ASP A 318 13.28 -1.51 -15.21
C ASP A 318 14.33 -1.78 -14.12
N SER A 319 15.05 -0.77 -13.64
CA SER A 319 16.03 -0.92 -12.55
C SER A 319 15.35 -1.28 -11.22
N LEU A 320 14.14 -0.78 -10.99
CA LEU A 320 13.28 -1.20 -9.89
C LEU A 320 12.84 -2.67 -10.01
N ILE A 321 12.92 -3.33 -11.17
CA ILE A 321 12.62 -4.78 -11.29
C ILE A 321 13.86 -5.61 -10.97
N LEU A 322 15.04 -5.12 -11.35
CA LEU A 322 16.30 -5.86 -11.22
C LEU A 322 16.80 -5.90 -9.77
N GLY A 323 16.45 -4.92 -8.94
CA GLY A 323 16.77 -4.93 -7.52
C GLY A 323 16.00 -5.97 -6.70
N ASP A 324 14.85 -6.47 -7.19
CA ASP A 324 14.07 -7.52 -6.53
C ASP A 324 14.62 -8.95 -6.76
N ASN A 325 15.65 -9.11 -7.60
CA ASN A 325 16.24 -10.41 -7.97
C ASN A 325 17.64 -10.67 -7.35
N ILE A 326 18.09 -9.89 -6.36
CA ILE A 326 19.36 -10.05 -5.64
C ILE A 326 19.08 -10.33 -4.16
#